data_AF-A0A3C1KD75-F1
#
_entry.id   AF-A0A3C1KD75-F1
#
_cell.length_a   1.000
_cell.length_b   1.000
_cell.length_c   1.000
_cell.angle_alpha   90.00
_cell.angle_beta   90.00
_cell.angle_gamma   90.00
#
_symmetry.space_group_name_H-M   'P 1'
#
loop_
_entity.id
_entity.type
_entity.pdbx_description
1 polymer ?
#
loop_
_entity_poly.entity_id
_entity_poly.type
_entity_poly.pdbx_seq_one_letter_code
_entity_poly.pdbx_strand_id
1 'polypeptide(L)' 'LVGASRKGFLAAALGGEASEARRDLATAVTSVLAADAGAWAVRVHDVVATRDALTIARAWQEGKA' A
#
# COMPACT_ATOMS: atom_id res chain seq x y z
N LEU A 1 -13.04 4.13 3.48
CA LEU A 1 -12.41 3.80 2.17
C LEU A 1 -11.25 4.77 1.94
N VAL A 2 -10.03 4.26 1.73
CA VAL A 2 -8.82 5.08 1.49
C VAL A 2 -8.33 4.87 0.06
N GLY A 3 -8.07 5.96 -0.67
CA GLY A 3 -7.55 5.91 -2.04
C GLY A 3 -6.26 6.72 -2.20
N ALA A 4 -5.13 6.12 -1.84
CA ALA A 4 -3.81 6.76 -1.94
C ALA A 4 -3.09 6.48 -3.28
N SER A 5 -3.56 5.49 -4.04
CA SER A 5 -2.86 4.96 -5.21
C SER A 5 -2.53 6.03 -6.25
N ARG A 6 -1.25 6.12 -6.63
CA ARG A 6 -0.69 7.06 -7.61
C ARG A 6 -0.87 8.55 -7.29
N LYS A 7 -1.18 8.91 -6.04
CA LYS A 7 -1.19 10.33 -5.63
C LYS A 7 0.22 10.90 -5.62
N GLY A 8 0.34 12.19 -5.98
CA GLY A 8 1.63 12.89 -6.07
C GLY A 8 2.44 12.90 -4.78
N PHE A 9 1.80 12.81 -3.60
CA PHE A 9 2.53 12.72 -2.33
C PHE A 9 3.39 11.45 -2.22
N LEU A 10 2.97 10.33 -2.83
CA LEU A 10 3.77 9.10 -2.85
C LEU A 10 5.04 9.29 -3.67
N ALA A 11 4.95 9.99 -4.80
CA ALA A 11 6.11 10.33 -5.62
C ALA A 11 7.05 11.27 -4.83
N ALA A 12 6.51 12.32 -4.22
CA ALA A 12 7.29 13.23 -3.38
C ALA A 12 8.00 12.50 -2.22
N ALA A 13 7.31 11.62 -1.50
CA ALA A 13 7.89 10.81 -0.42
C ALA A 13 8.99 9.85 -0.89
N LEU A 14 8.97 9.45 -2.17
CA LEU A 14 9.98 8.59 -2.80
C LEU A 14 11.15 9.37 -3.44
N GLY A 15 11.20 10.69 -3.25
CA GLY A 15 12.27 11.56 -3.79
C GLY A 15 11.93 12.24 -5.12
N GLY A 16 10.66 12.39 -5.48
CA GLY A 16 10.22 13.09 -6.70
C GLY A 16 9.73 12.13 -7.78
N GLU A 17 10.21 12.26 -9.02
CA GLU A 17 9.83 11.41 -10.15
C GLU A 17 10.04 9.92 -9.83
N ALA A 18 8.95 9.21 -9.58
CA ALA A 18 8.93 7.80 -9.25
C ALA A 18 8.22 7.02 -10.35
N SER A 19 8.83 5.91 -10.80
CA SER A 19 8.23 5.01 -11.78
C SER A 19 6.88 4.46 -11.27
N GLU A 20 6.02 4.02 -12.19
CA GLU A 20 4.73 3.41 -11.82
C GLU A 20 4.90 2.26 -10.84
N ALA A 21 5.85 1.35 -11.10
CA ALA A 21 6.15 0.23 -10.20
C ALA A 21 6.55 0.70 -8.79
N ARG A 22 7.37 1.75 -8.66
CA ARG A 22 7.74 2.30 -7.34
C ARG A 22 6.54 2.94 -6.63
N ARG A 23 5.66 3.62 -7.37
CA ARG A 23 4.42 4.20 -6.83
C ARG A 23 3.40 3.13 -6.43
N ASP A 24 3.31 2.04 -7.18
CA ASP A 24 2.44 0.90 -6.86
C ASP A 24 2.96 0.17 -5.61
N LEU A 25 4.28 0.00 -5.45
CA LEU A 25 4.89 -0.47 -4.20
C LEU A 25 4.58 0.46 -3.01
N ALA A 26 4.77 1.77 -3.16
CA ALA A 26 4.43 2.73 -2.10
C ALA A 26 2.93 2.75 -1.78
N THR A 27 2.08 2.49 -2.78
CA THR A 27 0.65 2.30 -2.58
C THR A 27 0.36 1.06 -1.74
N ALA A 28 1.03 -0.07 -2.00
CA ALA A 28 0.87 -1.30 -1.22
C ALA A 28 1.25 -1.08 0.25
N VAL A 29 2.40 -0.43 0.51
CA VAL A 29 2.84 -0.05 1.86
C VAL A 29 1.82 0.85 2.55
N THR A 30 1.36 1.90 1.87
CA THR A 30 0.35 2.83 2.42
C THR A 30 -0.98 2.14 2.67
N SER A 31 -1.33 1.11 1.89
CA SER A 31 -2.55 0.33 2.06
C SER A 31 -2.49 -0.56 3.32
N VAL A 32 -1.31 -1.13 3.62
CA VAL A 32 -1.08 -1.83 4.90
C VAL A 32 -1.24 -0.87 6.07
N LEU A 33 -0.60 0.31 6.01
CA LEU A 33 -0.74 1.33 7.06
C LEU A 33 -2.19 1.80 7.24
N ALA A 34 -2.94 1.95 6.14
CA ALA A 34 -4.35 2.31 6.20
C ALA A 34 -5.19 1.20 6.86
N ALA A 35 -4.92 -0.06 6.54
CA ALA A 35 -5.60 -1.21 7.14
C ALA A 35 -5.32 -1.27 8.66
N ASP A 36 -4.06 -1.09 9.07
CA ASP A 36 -3.66 -1.05 10.48
C ASP A 36 -4.32 0.13 11.24
N ALA A 37 -4.53 1.26 10.55
CA ALA A 37 -5.27 2.40 11.08
C ALA A 37 -6.81 2.22 11.07
N GLY A 38 -7.32 1.03 10.74
CA GLY A 38 -8.75 0.70 10.77
C GLY A 38 -9.53 1.04 9.50
N ALA A 39 -8.86 1.25 8.36
CA ALA A 39 -9.56 1.44 7.09
C ALA A 39 -10.30 0.16 6.67
N TRP A 40 -11.62 0.25 6.48
CA TRP A 40 -12.43 -0.88 6.01
C TRP A 40 -12.09 -1.36 4.59
N ALA A 41 -11.61 -0.46 3.72
CA ALA A 41 -11.27 -0.78 2.34
C ALA A 41 -10.24 0.22 1.77
N VAL A 42 -9.48 -0.24 0.78
CA VAL A 42 -8.55 0.57 -0.03
C VAL A 42 -8.90 0.51 -1.52
N ARG A 43 -8.66 1.59 -2.25
CA ARG A 43 -8.78 1.66 -3.73
C ARG A 43 -7.39 1.75 -4.34
N VAL A 44 -7.04 0.75 -5.15
CA VAL A 44 -5.70 0.60 -5.76
C VAL A 44 -5.78 0.28 -7.25
N HIS A 45 -4.70 0.56 -7.98
CA HIS A 45 -4.54 0.14 -9.37
C HIS A 45 -3.90 -1.25 -9.47
N ASP A 46 -2.85 -1.52 -8.68
CA ASP A 46 -2.25 -2.85 -8.57
C ASP A 46 -2.90 -3.64 -7.42
N VAL A 47 -3.89 -4.44 -7.78
CA VAL A 47 -4.63 -5.29 -6.83
C VAL A 47 -3.78 -6.44 -6.31
N VAL A 48 -2.94 -7.03 -7.16
CA VAL A 48 -2.16 -8.22 -6.81
C VAL A 48 -1.12 -7.87 -5.75
N ALA A 49 -0.31 -6.83 -6.00
CA ALA A 49 0.72 -6.40 -5.05
C ALA A 49 0.11 -5.93 -3.73
N THR A 50 -1.03 -5.22 -3.78
CA THR A 50 -1.72 -4.75 -2.57
C THR A 50 -2.28 -5.91 -1.74
N ARG A 51 -2.89 -6.90 -2.38
CA ARG A 51 -3.41 -8.10 -1.70
C ARG A 51 -2.29 -8.88 -1.02
N ASP A 52 -1.17 -9.07 -1.71
CA ASP A 52 -0.04 -9.83 -1.18
C ASP A 52 0.59 -9.09 0.02
N ALA A 53 0.74 -7.77 -0.05
CA ALA A 53 1.18 -6.96 1.07
C ALA A 53 0.25 -7.06 2.30
N LEU A 54 -1.07 -7.02 2.10
CA LEU A 54 -2.03 -7.20 3.19
C LEU A 54 -2.00 -8.61 3.78
N THR A 55 -1.81 -9.63 2.94
CA THR A 55 -1.67 -11.03 3.39
C THR A 55 -0.43 -11.21 4.26
N ILE A 56 0.71 -10.66 3.82
CA ILE A 56 1.98 -10.70 4.58
C ILE A 56 1.84 -9.93 5.89
N ALA A 57 1.25 -8.73 5.87
CA ALA A 57 1.04 -7.93 7.07
C ALA A 57 0.20 -8.67 8.12
N ARG A 58 -0.85 -9.36 7.68
CA ARG A 58 -1.67 -10.20 8.56
C ARG A 58 -0.88 -11.39 9.12
N ALA A 59 -0.14 -12.11 8.29
CA ALA A 59 0.68 -13.24 8.74
C ALA A 59 1.73 -12.80 9.78
N TRP A 60 2.33 -11.63 9.56
CA TRP A 60 3.26 -10.99 10.50
C TRP A 60 2.62 -10.68 11.85
N GLN A 61 1.44 -10.04 11.84
CA GLN A 61 0.69 -9.72 13.06
C GLN A 61 0.25 -10.96 13.84
N GLU A 62 -0.04 -12.07 13.14
CA GLU A 62 -0.42 -13.34 13.74
C GLU A 62 0.80 -14.15 14.23
N GLY A 63 2.03 -13.67 14.02
CA GLY A 63 3.27 -14.38 14.41
C GLY A 63 3.53 -15.65 13.58
N LYS A 64 3.02 -15.71 12.34
CA LYS A 64 3.12 -16.86 11.43
C LYS A 64 4.17 -16.68 10.32
N ALA A 65 5.03 -15.67 10.46
CA ALA A 65 6.07 -15.31 9.50
C ALA A 65 7.40 -16.01 9.80
#